data_AF-A0A349LLX7-F1
#
_entry.id   AF-A0A349LLX7-F1
#
_cell.length_a   1.000
_cell.length_b   1.000
_cell.length_c   1.000
_cell.angle_alpha   90.00
_cell.angle_beta   90.00
_cell.angle_gamma   90.00
#
_symmetry.space_group_name_H-M   'P 1'
#
loop_
_entity.id
_entity.type
_entity.pdbx_description
1 polymer ?
#
loop_
_entity_poly.entity_id
_entity_poly.type
_entity_poly.pdbx_seq_one_letter_code
_entity_poly.pdbx_strand_id
1 'polypeptide(L)' 'MDVNQDIVVYGARGNPYTYFGLYTINYFAGKNAQIYHDGIDGSKQAGLPIQKERQTLPPVSVTLVPQSQ' A
#
# COMPACT_ATOMS: atom_id res chain seq x y z
N MET A 1 -4.30 -11.10 2.24
CA MET A 1 -4.08 -9.90 1.41
C MET A 1 -4.72 -10.20 0.06
N ASP A 2 -5.65 -9.37 -0.38
CA ASP A 2 -6.15 -9.48 -1.74
C ASP A 2 -5.09 -8.86 -2.67
N VAL A 3 -4.56 -9.66 -3.59
CA VAL A 3 -3.50 -9.24 -4.52
C VAL A 3 -4.01 -8.25 -5.59
N ASN A 4 -5.34 -8.15 -5.74
CA ASN A 4 -5.98 -7.24 -6.69
C ASN A 4 -6.44 -5.94 -6.02
N GLN A 5 -6.23 -5.77 -4.71
CA GLN A 5 -6.55 -4.54 -4.01
C GLN A 5 -5.65 -3.40 -4.51
N ASP A 6 -6.25 -2.22 -4.69
CA ASP A 6 -5.51 -0.98 -4.96
C ASP A 6 -4.81 -0.51 -3.68
N ILE A 7 -3.49 -0.32 -3.77
CA ILE A 7 -2.63 0.01 -2.64
C ILE A 7 -1.85 1.28 -2.95
N VAL A 8 -1.92 2.23 -2.03
CA VAL A 8 -1.08 3.43 -2.05
C VAL A 8 -0.05 3.35 -0.93
N VAL A 9 1.23 3.33 -1.30
CA VAL A 9 2.34 3.32 -0.36
C VAL A 9 2.77 4.76 -0.08
N TYR A 10 2.82 5.15 1.19
CA TYR A 10 3.24 6.48 1.60
C TYR A 10 4.07 6.44 2.89
N GLY A 11 4.94 7.44 3.04
CA GLY A 11 5.70 7.71 4.25
C GLY A 11 5.81 9.22 4.47
N ALA A 12 6.87 9.69 5.13
CA ALA A 12 7.24 11.10 5.05
C ALA A 12 7.60 11.48 3.59
N ARG A 13 7.53 12.77 3.26
CA ARG A 13 7.93 13.25 1.92
C ARG A 13 9.36 12.82 1.61
N GLY A 14 9.57 12.26 0.41
CA GLY A 14 10.89 11.79 -0.03
C GLY A 14 11.43 10.58 0.74
N ASN A 15 10.61 9.89 1.53
CA ASN A 15 11.07 8.74 2.31
C ASN A 15 11.45 7.56 1.38
N PRO A 16 12.72 7.11 1.38
CA PRO A 16 13.20 6.05 0.49
C PRO A 16 12.57 4.68 0.79
N TYR A 17 12.14 4.43 2.03
CA TYR A 17 11.50 3.17 2.42
C TYR A 17 10.16 2.96 1.72
N THR A 18 9.52 4.01 1.22
CA THR A 18 8.27 3.93 0.44
C THR A 18 8.46 3.10 -0.83
N TYR A 19 9.64 3.19 -1.46
CA TYR A 19 9.98 2.40 -2.65
C TYR A 19 10.23 0.94 -2.31
N PHE A 20 10.85 0.66 -1.16
CA PHE A 20 10.99 -0.71 -0.67
C PHE A 20 9.64 -1.34 -0.36
N GLY A 21 8.70 -0.57 0.21
CA GLY A 21 7.32 -1.01 0.43
C GLY A 21 6.61 -1.39 -0.88
N LEU A 22 6.70 -0.53 -1.91
CA LEU A 22 6.17 -0.84 -3.25
C LEU A 22 6.79 -2.13 -3.82
N TYR A 23 8.12 -2.24 -3.77
CA TYR A 23 8.84 -3.42 -4.25
C TYR A 23 8.36 -4.69 -3.54
N THR A 24 8.17 -4.63 -2.23
CA THR A 24 7.70 -5.76 -1.42
C THR A 24 6.30 -6.20 -1.83
N ILE A 25 5.38 -5.26 -2.08
CA ILE A 25 4.02 -5.58 -2.54
C ILE A 25 4.06 -6.27 -3.90
N ASN A 26 4.84 -5.72 -4.84
CA ASN A 26 5.01 -6.30 -6.17
C ASN A 26 5.64 -7.70 -6.10
N TYR A 27 6.62 -7.90 -5.21
CA TYR A 27 7.27 -9.18 -4.98
C TYR A 27 6.27 -10.26 -4.54
N PHE A 28 5.29 -9.92 -3.70
CA PHE A 28 4.22 -10.81 -3.27
C PHE A 28 2.98 -10.77 -4.20
N ALA A 29 3.19 -10.47 -5.48
CA ALA A 29 2.18 -10.48 -6.55
C ALA A 29 1.04 -9.46 -6.40
N GLY A 30 1.18 -8.44 -5.55
CA GLY A 30 0.28 -7.29 -5.57
C GLY A 30 0.38 -6.57 -6.91
N LYS A 31 -0.75 -6.34 -7.57
CA LYS A 31 -0.78 -5.84 -8.97
C LYS A 31 -0.98 -4.33 -9.07
N ASN A 32 -1.73 -3.77 -8.13
CA ASN A 32 -2.23 -2.40 -8.21
C ASN A 32 -1.63 -1.55 -7.09
N ALA A 33 -0.30 -1.41 -7.08
CA ALA A 33 0.40 -0.64 -6.05
C ALA A 33 1.10 0.58 -6.65
N GLN A 34 0.95 1.74 -5.99
CA GLN A 34 1.57 3.00 -6.41
C GLN A 34 2.10 3.79 -5.21
N ILE A 35 3.07 4.66 -5.46
CA ILE A 35 3.67 5.52 -4.42
C ILE A 35 2.97 6.88 -4.43
N TYR A 36 2.62 7.37 -3.24
CA TYR A 36 2.28 8.77 -3.07
C TYR A 36 3.54 9.58 -2.72
N HIS A 37 4.07 10.29 -3.72
CA HIS A 37 5.41 10.90 -3.65
C HIS A 37 5.53 12.05 -2.64
N ASP A 38 4.47 12.83 -2.43
CA ASP A 38 4.48 13.89 -1.42
C ASP A 38 4.36 13.38 0.02
N GLY A 39 4.07 12.08 0.18
CA GLY A 39 3.92 11.44 1.48
C GLY A 39 2.82 12.07 2.32
N ILE A 40 2.80 11.74 3.61
CA ILE A 40 1.82 12.28 4.56
C ILE A 40 1.91 13.80 4.70
N ASP A 41 3.07 14.40 4.40
CA ASP A 41 3.28 15.84 4.47
C ASP A 41 2.53 16.57 3.35
N GLY A 42 2.45 15.97 2.15
CA GLY A 42 1.60 16.45 1.06
C GLY A 42 0.13 16.43 1.42
N SER A 43 -0.34 15.31 1.99
CA SER A 43 -1.74 15.17 2.43
C SER A 43 -2.12 16.24 3.46
N LYS A 44 -1.23 16.51 4.43
CA LYS A 44 -1.44 17.58 5.43
C LYS A 44 -1.50 18.96 4.78
N GLN A 45 -0.57 19.27 3.86
CA GLN A 45 -0.52 20.56 3.18
C GLN A 45 -1.75 20.80 2.30
N ALA A 46 -2.27 19.75 1.66
CA ALA A 46 -3.50 19.79 0.87
C ALA A 46 -4.78 19.87 1.72
N GLY A 47 -4.68 19.83 3.06
CA GLY A 47 -5.82 19.87 3.96
C GLY A 47 -6.69 18.61 3.92
N LEU A 48 -6.15 17.47 3.47
CA LEU A 48 -6.89 16.23 3.42
C LEU A 48 -7.12 15.68 4.85
N PRO A 49 -8.29 15.07 5.11
CA PRO A 49 -8.60 14.49 6.41
C PRO A 49 -7.64 13.34 6.72
N ILE A 50 -7.13 13.30 7.96
CA ILE A 50 -6.25 12.23 8.45
C ILE A 50 -6.98 11.50 9.57
N GLN A 51 -7.25 10.22 9.35
CA GLN A 51 -7.83 9.36 10.36
C GLN A 51 -6.76 8.92 11.37
N LYS A 52 -7.05 9.03 12.66
CA LYS A 52 -6.10 8.71 13.75
C LYS A 52 -6.53 7.49 14.56
N GLU A 53 -7.79 7.08 14.41
CA GLU A 53 -8.37 5.91 15.05
C GLU A 53 -7.70 4.64 14.50
N ARG A 54 -7.48 3.67 15.40
CA ARG A 54 -6.97 2.37 15.01
C ARG A 54 -7.99 1.68 14.09
N GLN A 55 -7.53 1.29 12.90
CA GLN A 55 -8.30 0.48 11.97
C GLN A 55 -7.96 -1.00 12.16
N THR A 56 -8.95 -1.87 12.01
CA THR A 56 -8.76 -3.32 11.90
C THR A 56 -9.42 -3.78 10.62
N LEU A 57 -8.67 -4.49 9.78
CA LEU A 57 -9.18 -5.02 8.53
C LEU A 57 -9.81 -6.40 8.78
N PRO A 58 -10.90 -6.75 8.06
CA PRO A 58 -11.41 -8.10 8.08
C PRO A 58 -10.36 -9.09 7.53
N PRO A 59 -10.34 -10.34 8.01
CA PRO A 59 -9.51 -11.38 7.42
C PRO A 59 -9.85 -11.57 5.95
N VAL A 60 -8.82 -11.78 5.12
CA VAL A 60 -8.99 -12.07 3.69
C VAL A 60 -8.65 -13.54 3.45
N SER A 61 -9.62 -14.32 2.97
CA SER A 61 -9.42 -15.70 2.53
C SER A 61 -8.71 -15.72 1.17
N VAL A 62 -7.69 -16.56 1.05
CA VAL A 62 -6.94 -16.74 -0.21
C VAL A 62 -7.07 -18.20 -0.63
N THR A 63 -7.46 -18.42 -1.90
CA THR A 63 -7.46 -19.76 -2.51
C THR A 63 -6.21 -19.89 -3.36
N LEU A 64 -5.39 -20.90 -3.07
CA LEU A 64 -4.19 -21.18 -3.86
C LEU A 64 -4.57 -21.88 -5.14
N VAL A 65 -4.08 -21.36 -6.27
CA VAL A 65 -4.16 -22.01 -7.58
C VAL A 65 -2.77 -22.50 -7.99
N PRO A 66 -2.61 -23.73 -8.48
CA PRO A 66 -1.34 -24.21 -9.00
C PRO A 66 -0.88 -23.33 -10.17
N GLN A 67 0.36 -22.86 -10.13
CA GLN A 67 0.98 -22.20 -11.27
C GLN A 67 1.63 -23.27 -12.15
N SER A 68 1.20 -23.38 -13.41
CA SER A 68 1.80 -24.28 -14.40
C SER A 68 3.25 -23.84 -14.69
N GLN A 69 4.17 -24.81 -14.74
CA GLN A 69 5.59 -24.61 -15.00
C GLN A 69 5.89 -24.44 -16.49
#